data_AF-A0A833M0L9-F1
#
_entry.id   AF-A0A833M0L9-F1
#
_cell.length_a   1.000
_cell.length_b   1.000
_cell.length_c   1.000
_cell.angle_alpha   90.00
_cell.angle_beta   90.00
_cell.angle_gamma   90.00
#
_symmetry.space_group_name_H-M   'P 1'
#
loop_
_entity.id
_entity.type
_entity.pdbx_description
1 polymer ?
#
loop_
_entity_poly.entity_id
_entity_poly.type
_entity_poly.pdbx_seq_one_letter_code
_entity_poly.pdbx_strand_id
1 'polypeptide(L)'
;MRAGGGTVSIEGDGVLAQSYAFSIPHSFRTDDVYSVQVASFPVSGSSPQLCTVFNKDGKVDNSDIADVLVDCVDGEWITVNTAGLLGDELRIERTEAGGRTDTVSLAGGTATKDFPTPSTLGVNNSFVIVRQPQSPYQDCVLGNPGPAHITTQTVNCTTRNFDLNASIQGLANPGLILSVNGSPVSVPAGTTALTLANLSSGTTYSVSVNTQPTGQNCAVTGSTGTIGNSNRTVTISCSTFGYAVGGDVAGLNGAGLAVTLHDVGGVLIDTTAIANGSSSYFFSSSLTHGGSYTLTIAANPESIWQTCVFGATGTATVTIGPVTGNSISNDIICSANTYAIRINVSGLSLSGNEFTASLNGSQTTVVTANGVHAFATPLSSGTNYSVRISGFKNGYYCQYTSPPSGGVFTGTVTNATVTVPIELEDCYQVHNTYVTLYEPTIAITACNVGGCPTTTGTFAAPPTISASTGSSISVTVKLARRDRGSGIVNVSSILNDDSNPSFFYNGACPNSNDESCLNSGYWAQVVCNNVGEYNNVGDPPNFAEHTYTLTAPDDAGGGPYTIRINSGEFYCSSGTGATVIDLFKANPTSGIVVGYVYTEN
;
A
#
# COMPACT_ATOMS: atom_id res chain seq x y z
N MET A 1 49.58 52.38 60.31
CA MET A 1 48.98 51.72 61.50
C MET A 1 47.48 51.58 61.34
N ARG A 2 46.89 50.50 61.89
CA ARG A 2 45.44 50.32 62.00
C ARG A 2 45.03 50.20 63.47
N ALA A 3 44.19 51.12 63.95
CA ALA A 3 43.41 50.99 65.19
C ALA A 3 42.02 51.58 64.92
N GLY A 4 40.95 50.93 65.42
CA GLY A 4 39.57 51.43 65.27
C GLY A 4 39.01 51.52 63.83
N GLY A 5 39.68 50.95 62.82
CA GLY A 5 39.19 50.89 61.43
C GLY A 5 39.79 51.92 60.45
N GLY A 6 40.62 52.87 60.92
CA GLY A 6 41.34 53.82 60.07
C GLY A 6 42.76 53.35 59.71
N THR A 7 43.25 53.67 58.50
CA THR A 7 44.65 53.47 58.09
C THR A 7 45.35 54.82 58.03
N VAL A 8 46.44 54.99 58.78
CA VAL A 8 47.32 56.18 58.69
C VAL A 8 48.59 55.80 57.93
N SER A 9 48.83 56.47 56.80
CA SER A 9 50.06 56.41 56.01
C SER A 9 51.02 57.50 56.49
N ILE A 10 52.29 57.16 56.62
CA ILE A 10 53.36 58.10 57.02
C ILE A 10 54.38 58.07 55.88
N GLU A 11 54.53 59.19 55.17
CA GLU A 11 55.59 59.37 54.18
C GLU A 11 56.81 59.97 54.88
N GLY A 12 57.93 59.26 54.85
CA GLY A 12 59.21 59.80 55.30
C GLY A 12 59.77 60.73 54.23
N ASP A 13 59.85 62.02 54.52
CA ASP A 13 60.42 63.02 53.61
C ASP A 13 61.96 62.91 53.68
N GLY A 14 62.54 62.09 52.81
CA GLY A 14 63.99 62.02 52.59
C GLY A 14 64.68 60.72 53.04
N VAL A 15 65.72 60.39 52.28
CA VAL A 15 66.64 59.24 52.39
C VAL A 15 66.83 58.74 53.84
N LEU A 16 66.42 57.49 54.10
CA LEU A 16 66.58 56.79 55.38
C LEU A 16 68.07 56.41 55.62
N ALA A 17 68.92 57.40 55.88
CA ALA A 17 70.33 57.17 56.20
C ALA A 17 70.62 57.17 57.73
N GLN A 18 69.62 57.51 58.57
CA GLN A 18 69.74 57.55 60.04
C GLN A 18 68.39 57.24 60.72
N SER A 19 68.44 56.77 61.98
CA SER A 19 67.25 56.55 62.83
C SER A 19 66.48 57.85 63.01
N TYR A 20 65.23 57.90 62.53
CA TYR A 20 64.34 59.05 62.68
C TYR A 20 63.18 58.68 63.60
N ALA A 21 62.95 59.47 64.65
CA ALA A 21 61.74 59.36 65.45
C ALA A 21 60.58 60.02 64.69
N PHE A 22 59.50 59.29 64.45
CA PHE A 22 58.29 59.83 63.84
C PHE A 22 57.16 59.84 64.85
N SER A 23 56.37 60.91 64.88
CA SER A 23 55.15 60.98 65.68
C SER A 23 53.94 60.68 64.82
N ILE A 24 53.03 59.87 65.35
CA ILE A 24 51.77 59.54 64.68
C ILE A 24 50.79 60.67 65.03
N PRO A 25 50.25 61.42 64.06
CA PRO A 25 49.38 62.57 64.33
C PRO A 25 47.96 62.17 64.77
N HIS A 26 47.80 61.01 65.42
CA HIS A 26 46.53 60.48 65.87
C HIS A 26 46.64 60.04 67.32
N SER A 27 45.64 60.40 68.14
CA SER A 27 45.54 59.93 69.52
C SER A 27 44.91 58.54 69.55
N PHE A 28 45.64 57.56 70.06
CA PHE A 28 45.11 56.23 70.37
C PHE A 28 44.59 56.22 71.81
N ARG A 29 43.60 55.38 72.09
CA ARG A 29 43.13 55.15 73.45
C ARG A 29 44.04 54.12 74.12
N THR A 30 44.17 54.22 75.44
CA THR A 30 44.70 53.14 76.26
C THR A 30 43.97 51.83 75.93
N ASP A 31 44.72 50.74 75.84
CA ASP A 31 44.31 49.40 75.42
C ASP A 31 44.04 49.20 73.92
N ASP A 32 44.19 50.24 73.07
CA ASP A 32 44.17 50.04 71.63
C ASP A 32 45.33 49.12 71.22
N VAL A 33 45.08 48.19 70.29
CA VAL A 33 46.12 47.35 69.69
C VAL A 33 46.68 48.08 68.47
N TYR A 34 48.00 48.18 68.38
CA TYR A 34 48.67 48.71 67.19
C TYR A 34 49.39 47.60 66.43
N SER A 35 49.48 47.81 65.11
CA SER A 35 50.33 47.03 64.22
C SER A 35 50.96 47.96 63.18
N VAL A 36 52.28 47.84 63.01
CA VAL A 36 53.11 48.59 62.07
C VAL A 36 53.56 47.65 60.96
N GLN A 37 53.42 48.11 59.72
CA GLN A 37 53.84 47.37 58.55
C GLN A 37 54.40 48.34 57.51
N VAL A 38 55.31 47.84 56.68
CA VAL A 38 55.84 48.57 55.53
C VAL A 38 54.72 48.70 54.49
N ALA A 39 54.30 49.92 54.19
CA ALA A 39 53.22 50.19 53.23
C ALA A 39 53.73 50.14 51.77
N SER A 40 54.93 50.63 51.54
CA SER A 40 55.69 50.54 50.29
C SER A 40 57.17 50.45 50.62
N PHE A 41 57.93 49.72 49.80
CA PHE A 41 59.38 49.63 49.97
C PHE A 41 60.02 50.96 49.53
N PRO A 42 60.81 51.62 50.40
CA PRO A 42 61.47 52.86 50.03
C PRO A 42 62.45 52.63 48.88
N VAL A 43 62.68 53.66 48.08
CA VAL A 43 63.66 53.65 46.99
C VAL A 43 64.76 54.66 47.30
N SER A 44 66.01 54.21 47.30
CA SER A 44 67.19 55.06 47.42
C SER A 44 67.84 55.17 46.04
N GLY A 45 67.59 56.29 45.35
CA GLY A 45 67.94 56.42 43.93
C GLY A 45 67.17 55.43 43.06
N SER A 46 67.87 54.45 42.46
CA SER A 46 67.28 53.39 41.64
C SER A 46 67.10 52.05 42.38
N SER A 47 67.60 51.91 43.61
CA SER A 47 67.58 50.64 44.35
C SER A 47 66.45 50.63 45.38
N PRO A 48 65.62 49.58 45.44
CA PRO A 48 64.67 49.42 46.53
C PRO A 48 65.41 49.11 47.83
N GLN A 49 64.76 49.39 48.95
CA GLN A 49 65.23 48.98 50.27
C GLN A 49 64.27 47.98 50.89
N LEU A 50 64.82 46.92 51.46
CA LEU A 50 64.10 45.92 52.22
C LEU A 50 64.11 46.32 53.69
N CYS A 51 62.94 46.63 54.24
CA CYS A 51 62.80 47.09 55.61
C CYS A 51 62.18 46.02 56.52
N THR A 52 62.79 45.82 57.68
CA THR A 52 62.30 44.98 58.78
C THR A 52 61.77 45.89 59.89
N VAL A 53 60.55 45.61 60.38
CA VAL A 53 59.97 46.33 61.53
C VAL A 53 60.06 45.46 62.77
N PHE A 54 60.85 45.91 63.74
CA PHE A 54 60.94 45.31 65.07
C PHE A 54 59.89 45.93 66.01
N ASN A 55 59.42 45.15 66.98
CA ASN A 55 58.35 45.55 67.93
C ASN A 55 57.09 46.07 67.26
N LYS A 56 56.76 45.50 66.09
CA LYS A 56 55.72 46.01 65.20
C LYS A 56 54.29 45.91 65.74
N ASP A 57 54.05 45.06 66.73
CA ASP A 57 52.74 44.88 67.34
C ASP A 57 52.83 45.13 68.84
N GLY A 58 51.79 45.74 69.41
CA GLY A 58 51.71 45.98 70.84
C GLY A 58 50.37 46.57 71.25
N LYS A 59 50.25 46.93 72.52
CA LYS A 59 49.12 47.70 73.06
C LYS A 59 49.58 49.09 73.43
N VAL A 60 48.73 50.07 73.16
CA VAL A 60 48.90 51.43 73.65
C VAL A 60 48.60 51.42 75.15
N ASP A 61 49.59 51.74 75.96
CA ASP A 61 49.40 52.00 77.38
C ASP A 61 49.27 53.52 77.63
N ASN A 62 49.36 53.97 78.88
CA ASN A 62 49.32 55.40 79.19
C ASN A 62 50.67 56.12 78.90
N SER A 63 51.47 55.62 77.94
CA SER A 63 52.75 56.18 77.53
C SER A 63 52.94 56.16 76.00
N ASP A 64 53.96 56.89 75.52
CA ASP A 64 54.29 56.94 74.09
C ASP A 64 54.93 55.62 73.62
N ILE A 65 54.54 55.13 72.45
CA ILE A 65 55.20 53.99 71.79
C ILE A 65 56.56 54.46 71.26
N ALA A 66 57.66 54.08 71.92
CA ALA A 66 59.01 54.56 71.61
C ALA A 66 59.99 53.48 71.11
N ASP A 67 59.55 52.23 70.99
CA ASP A 67 60.42 51.07 70.76
C ASP A 67 60.21 50.35 69.41
N VAL A 68 59.38 50.90 68.52
CA VAL A 68 59.25 50.43 67.14
C VAL A 68 60.49 50.87 66.34
N LEU A 69 61.29 49.89 65.89
CA LEU A 69 62.47 50.13 65.05
C LEU A 69 62.22 49.63 63.63
N VAL A 70 62.52 50.48 62.64
CA VAL A 70 62.53 50.09 61.23
C VAL A 70 63.97 50.07 60.74
N ASP A 71 64.47 48.90 60.36
CA ASP A 71 65.81 48.71 59.80
C ASP A 71 65.70 48.37 58.31
N CYS A 72 66.34 49.16 57.45
CA CYS A 72 66.26 49.03 56.00
C CYS A 72 67.64 48.72 55.42
N VAL A 73 67.72 47.65 54.62
CA VAL A 73 68.92 47.28 53.87
C VAL A 73 68.69 47.47 52.38
N ASP A 74 69.76 47.71 51.63
CA ASP A 74 69.67 47.80 50.17
C ASP A 74 69.18 46.46 49.59
N GLY A 75 68.27 46.57 48.62
CA GLY A 75 67.69 45.45 47.93
C GLY A 75 67.69 45.63 46.41
N GLU A 76 67.21 44.60 45.73
CA GLU A 76 67.07 44.55 44.29
C GLU A 76 65.71 43.93 43.92
N TRP A 77 65.03 44.51 42.92
CA TRP A 77 63.85 43.89 42.36
C TRP A 77 64.25 42.67 41.53
N ILE A 78 63.49 41.60 41.68
CA ILE A 78 63.59 40.44 40.80
C ILE A 78 62.36 40.47 39.90
N THR A 79 62.60 40.67 38.61
CA THR A 79 61.55 40.72 37.59
C THR A 79 61.40 39.37 36.93
N VAL A 80 60.18 38.83 36.91
CA VAL A 80 59.84 37.71 36.04
C VAL A 80 59.59 38.25 34.64
N ASN A 81 60.26 37.68 33.63
CA ASN A 81 60.04 37.97 32.22
C ASN A 81 59.48 36.72 31.52
N THR A 82 58.26 36.83 31.01
CA THR A 82 57.49 35.72 30.44
C THR A 82 57.40 35.80 28.93
N ALA A 83 57.68 34.68 28.26
CA ALA A 83 57.43 34.47 26.84
C ALA A 83 56.36 33.38 26.66
N GLY A 84 55.34 33.67 25.85
CA GLY A 84 54.28 32.70 25.51
C GLY A 84 53.23 32.45 26.60
N LEU A 85 53.21 33.22 27.69
CA LEU A 85 52.18 33.11 28.73
C LEU A 85 50.84 33.63 28.21
N LEU A 86 49.88 32.73 28.00
CA LEU A 86 48.51 33.01 27.60
C LEU A 86 47.51 32.69 28.72
N GLY A 87 47.83 31.68 29.55
CA GLY A 87 46.94 31.24 30.62
C GLY A 87 47.14 32.00 31.92
N ASP A 88 46.06 32.10 32.69
CA ASP A 88 46.10 32.70 34.01
C ASP A 88 46.70 31.78 35.07
N GLU A 89 47.06 32.40 36.21
CA GLU A 89 47.45 31.74 37.45
C GLU A 89 48.79 30.97 37.40
N LEU A 90 49.72 31.40 36.55
CA LEU A 90 51.13 31.03 36.70
C LEU A 90 51.60 31.56 38.04
N ARG A 91 52.04 30.67 38.94
CA ARG A 91 52.56 31.06 40.26
C ARG A 91 53.97 30.55 40.43
N ILE A 92 54.87 31.48 40.74
CA ILE A 92 56.28 31.22 40.96
C ILE A 92 56.59 31.60 42.39
N GLU A 93 57.21 30.67 43.12
CA GLU A 93 57.77 30.90 44.43
C GLU A 93 59.26 31.19 44.28
N ARG A 94 59.72 32.20 45.00
CA ARG A 94 61.13 32.52 45.18
C ARG A 94 61.51 32.24 46.62
N THR A 95 62.69 31.65 46.80
CA THR A 95 63.33 31.46 48.09
C THR A 95 64.71 32.12 48.07
N GLU A 96 64.93 33.05 48.99
CA GLU A 96 66.22 33.71 49.18
C GLU A 96 67.17 32.88 50.05
N ALA A 97 68.47 33.01 49.79
CA ALA A 97 69.53 32.52 50.67
C ALA A 97 69.43 33.25 52.03
N GLY A 98 68.74 32.64 52.99
CA GLY A 98 68.29 33.27 54.23
C GLY A 98 66.93 32.73 54.68
N GLY A 99 66.21 32.01 53.81
CA GLY A 99 64.98 31.29 54.13
C GLY A 99 63.70 32.10 53.92
N ARG A 100 63.81 33.36 53.48
CA ARG A 100 62.66 34.18 53.12
C ARG A 100 62.05 33.69 51.80
N THR A 101 60.73 33.53 51.78
CA THR A 101 59.98 33.10 50.61
C THR A 101 58.88 34.10 50.26
N ASP A 102 58.67 34.35 48.98
CA ASP A 102 57.48 35.02 48.48
C ASP A 102 57.06 34.47 47.12
N THR A 103 55.82 34.75 46.73
CA THR A 103 55.25 34.24 45.49
C THR A 103 54.73 35.36 44.62
N VAL A 104 55.00 35.27 43.33
CA VAL A 104 54.40 36.11 42.30
C VAL A 104 53.39 35.29 41.51
N SER A 105 52.21 35.87 41.26
CA SER A 105 51.18 35.28 40.40
C SER A 105 51.03 36.13 39.14
N LEU A 106 51.11 35.53 37.96
CA LEU A 106 51.01 36.20 36.67
C LEU A 106 49.70 35.79 35.97
N ALA A 107 49.01 36.78 35.40
CA ALA A 107 47.85 36.57 34.54
C ALA A 107 48.31 36.35 33.08
N GLY A 108 47.45 35.77 32.26
CA GLY A 108 47.68 35.59 30.82
C GLY A 108 48.06 36.90 30.14
N GLY A 109 49.03 36.85 29.23
CA GLY A 109 49.53 38.03 28.51
C GLY A 109 50.44 38.94 29.32
N THR A 110 50.71 38.66 30.60
CA THR A 110 51.71 39.40 31.37
C THR A 110 53.08 39.18 30.72
N ALA A 111 53.77 40.25 30.32
CA ALA A 111 55.13 40.18 29.77
C ALA A 111 56.20 40.23 30.87
N THR A 112 56.00 41.10 31.86
CA THR A 112 56.89 41.22 33.02
C THR A 112 56.11 41.44 34.31
N LYS A 113 56.63 40.93 35.43
CA LYS A 113 56.10 41.21 36.77
C LYS A 113 57.15 41.02 37.84
N ASP A 114 57.29 42.00 38.73
CA ASP A 114 58.19 41.90 39.87
C ASP A 114 57.62 41.01 40.98
N PHE A 115 58.52 40.38 41.74
CA PHE A 115 58.14 39.78 43.02
C PHE A 115 57.61 40.84 43.98
N PRO A 116 56.62 40.52 44.85
CA PRO A 116 56.02 41.49 45.76
C PRO A 116 57.01 42.14 46.73
N THR A 117 58.13 41.47 47.03
CA THR A 117 59.16 41.99 47.92
C THR A 117 60.52 42.07 47.20
N PRO A 118 61.32 43.13 47.39
CA PRO A 118 62.71 43.17 46.91
C PRO A 118 63.53 42.04 47.52
N SER A 119 64.52 41.52 46.79
CA SER A 119 65.55 40.63 47.33
C SER A 119 66.62 41.44 48.04
N THR A 120 67.29 40.87 49.05
CA THR A 120 68.51 41.50 49.60
C THR A 120 69.56 41.62 48.49
N LEU A 121 70.29 42.74 48.47
CA LEU A 121 71.32 43.01 47.45
C LEU A 121 72.39 41.90 47.45
N GLY A 122 72.63 41.29 46.28
CA GLY A 122 73.70 40.31 46.09
C GLY A 122 73.42 38.89 46.61
N VAL A 123 72.22 38.59 47.11
CA VAL A 123 71.90 37.23 47.61
C VAL A 123 71.40 36.31 46.49
N ASN A 124 71.73 35.03 46.63
CA ASN A 124 71.24 34.00 45.71
C ASN A 124 69.76 33.72 45.96
N ASN A 125 69.03 33.48 44.87
CA ASN A 125 67.62 33.16 44.85
C ASN A 125 67.40 31.81 44.15
N SER A 126 66.49 31.00 44.68
CA SER A 126 65.99 29.79 44.01
C SER A 126 64.53 29.96 43.64
N PHE A 127 64.10 29.37 42.53
CA PHE A 127 62.76 29.56 41.99
C PHE A 127 62.08 28.22 41.72
N VAL A 128 60.78 28.15 42.03
CA VAL A 128 59.95 26.98 41.75
C VAL A 128 58.63 27.44 41.15
N ILE A 129 58.21 26.83 40.05
CA ILE A 129 56.84 26.97 39.56
C ILE A 129 55.96 26.11 40.46
N VAL A 130 55.17 26.76 41.31
CA VAL A 130 54.24 26.09 42.22
C VAL A 130 52.85 25.90 41.61
N ARG A 131 52.56 26.60 40.50
CA ARG A 131 51.32 26.42 39.73
C ARG A 131 51.50 26.75 38.26
N GLN A 132 51.12 25.81 37.40
CA GLN A 132 51.07 26.01 35.94
C GLN A 132 49.77 26.71 35.52
N PRO A 133 49.75 27.43 34.39
CA PRO A 133 48.54 28.03 33.84
C PRO A 133 47.46 26.99 33.53
N GLN A 134 46.19 27.32 33.81
CA GLN A 134 45.06 26.38 33.63
C GLN A 134 44.12 26.71 32.48
N SER A 135 44.07 27.96 32.03
CA SER A 135 43.15 28.39 30.95
C SER A 135 43.76 29.51 30.09
N PRO A 136 44.31 29.20 28.90
CA PRO A 136 44.59 27.85 28.41
C PRO A 136 45.61 27.11 29.28
N TYR A 137 45.57 25.78 29.24
CA TYR A 137 46.54 24.93 29.92
C TYR A 137 47.90 25.02 29.21
N GLN A 138 48.94 25.42 29.94
CA GLN A 138 50.28 25.59 29.41
C GLN A 138 51.32 24.93 30.31
N ASP A 139 52.42 24.51 29.71
CA ASP A 139 53.63 24.15 30.44
C ASP A 139 54.61 25.31 30.38
N CYS A 140 54.89 25.91 31.53
CA CYS A 140 55.92 26.91 31.71
C CYS A 140 57.18 26.30 32.33
N VAL A 141 58.35 26.74 31.88
CA VAL A 141 59.65 26.35 32.41
C VAL A 141 60.47 27.57 32.81
N LEU A 142 61.16 27.46 33.94
CA LEU A 142 62.08 28.49 34.44
C LEU A 142 63.39 28.45 33.63
N GLY A 143 63.90 29.60 33.22
CA GLY A 143 65.23 29.69 32.62
C GLY A 143 66.38 29.65 33.63
N ASN A 144 66.12 29.98 34.90
CA ASN A 144 67.13 30.08 35.97
C ASN A 144 66.62 29.48 37.29
N PRO A 145 66.37 28.15 37.38
CA PRO A 145 65.72 27.56 38.55
C PRO A 145 66.59 27.52 39.83
N GLY A 146 67.91 27.49 39.68
CA GLY A 146 68.85 27.22 40.78
C GLY A 146 69.22 28.46 41.62
N PRO A 147 69.90 28.25 42.77
CA PRO A 147 70.41 29.32 43.59
C PRO A 147 71.39 30.18 42.79
N ALA A 148 70.95 31.35 42.36
CA ALA A 148 71.76 32.27 41.59
C ALA A 148 71.41 33.71 41.96
N HIS A 149 72.40 34.59 41.91
CA HIS A 149 72.15 36.03 41.93
C HIS A 149 71.72 36.46 40.53
N ILE A 150 70.43 36.73 40.39
CA ILE A 150 69.82 37.24 39.16
C ILE A 150 68.88 38.40 39.49
N THR A 151 68.76 39.34 38.56
CA THR A 151 67.75 40.41 38.62
C THR A 151 66.54 40.11 37.73
N THR A 152 66.67 39.14 36.81
CA THR A 152 65.60 38.73 35.89
C THR A 152 65.46 37.21 35.85
N GLN A 153 64.25 36.73 36.16
CA GLN A 153 63.85 35.34 35.98
C GLN A 153 63.10 35.19 34.66
N THR A 154 63.71 34.53 33.66
CA THR A 154 63.01 34.21 32.42
C THR A 154 62.10 33.00 32.58
N VAL A 155 60.94 33.03 31.92
CA VAL A 155 59.96 31.93 31.93
C VAL A 155 59.41 31.75 30.53
N ASN A 156 59.51 30.54 29.99
CA ASN A 156 58.99 30.21 28.66
C ASN A 156 57.79 29.28 28.82
N CYS A 157 56.66 29.65 28.25
CA CYS A 157 55.42 28.89 28.31
C CYS A 157 55.01 28.38 26.93
N THR A 158 54.58 27.11 26.86
CA THR A 158 54.03 26.49 25.66
C THR A 158 52.63 25.97 25.95
N THR A 159 51.66 26.31 25.11
CA THR A 159 50.29 25.77 25.22
C THR A 159 50.28 24.29 24.88
N ARG A 160 49.64 23.48 25.73
CA ARG A 160 49.46 22.05 25.43
C ARG A 160 48.38 21.83 24.38
N ASN A 161 48.56 20.76 23.61
CA ASN A 161 47.53 20.26 22.72
C ASN A 161 46.84 19.03 23.30
N PHE A 162 45.56 18.87 22.95
CA PHE A 162 44.74 17.72 23.30
C PHE A 162 43.94 17.27 22.08
N ASP A 163 43.63 15.98 22.06
CA ASP A 163 42.88 15.38 20.96
C ASP A 163 41.39 15.66 21.09
N LEU A 164 40.79 16.08 19.97
CA LEU A 164 39.36 16.01 19.75
C LEU A 164 39.05 14.68 19.06
N ASN A 165 38.41 13.78 19.79
CA ASN A 165 38.04 12.46 19.32
C ASN A 165 36.56 12.41 18.95
N ALA A 166 36.18 11.39 18.19
CA ALA A 166 34.81 11.01 17.91
C ALA A 166 34.56 9.57 18.36
N SER A 167 33.45 9.35 19.05
CA SER A 167 32.84 8.04 19.25
C SER A 167 31.71 7.88 18.23
N ILE A 168 31.79 6.88 17.36
CA ILE A 168 30.89 6.70 16.22
C ILE A 168 30.07 5.42 16.42
N GLN A 169 28.75 5.51 16.24
CA GLN A 169 27.83 4.39 16.35
C GLN A 169 26.94 4.29 15.10
N GLY A 170 26.71 3.06 14.63
CA GLY A 170 25.79 2.79 13.53
C GLY A 170 26.27 3.20 12.13
N LEU A 171 27.53 3.62 11.95
CA LEU A 171 28.08 3.92 10.63
C LEU A 171 28.39 2.62 9.87
N ALA A 172 27.45 2.19 9.03
CA ALA A 172 27.57 0.97 8.23
C ALA A 172 27.99 1.25 6.79
N ASN A 173 27.59 2.40 6.25
CA ASN A 173 27.75 2.73 4.84
C ASN A 173 28.85 3.80 4.64
N PRO A 174 29.54 3.79 3.49
CA PRO A 174 30.59 4.76 3.19
C PRO A 174 30.03 6.15 2.87
N GLY A 175 30.91 7.15 2.87
CA GLY A 175 30.61 8.50 2.40
C GLY A 175 30.42 9.55 3.49
N LEU A 176 30.54 9.18 4.77
CA LEU A 176 30.52 10.17 5.86
C LEU A 176 31.74 11.10 5.77
N ILE A 177 31.48 12.40 5.62
CA ILE A 177 32.48 13.45 5.75
C ILE A 177 32.02 14.41 6.83
N LEU A 178 32.85 14.61 7.85
CA LEU A 178 32.64 15.61 8.89
C LEU A 178 33.35 16.91 8.52
N SER A 179 32.88 18.04 9.04
CA SER A 179 33.62 19.30 9.05
C SER A 179 34.05 19.60 10.48
N VAL A 180 35.35 19.77 10.70
CA VAL A 180 35.93 20.13 12.00
C VAL A 180 36.59 21.49 11.83
N ASN A 181 36.00 22.53 12.44
CA ASN A 181 36.45 23.93 12.28
C ASN A 181 36.58 24.37 10.80
N GLY A 182 35.72 23.83 9.92
CA GLY A 182 35.75 24.11 8.48
C GLY A 182 36.63 23.16 7.66
N SER A 183 37.49 22.34 8.28
CA SER A 183 38.31 21.34 7.59
C SER A 183 37.57 20.01 7.45
N PRO A 184 37.53 19.40 6.25
CA PRO A 184 36.85 18.13 6.05
C PRO A 184 37.64 16.95 6.63
N VAL A 185 36.94 16.01 7.26
CA VAL A 185 37.49 14.74 7.78
C VAL A 185 36.65 13.59 7.23
N SER A 186 37.27 12.73 6.43
CA SER A 186 36.63 11.52 5.89
C SER A 186 36.59 10.43 6.94
N VAL A 187 35.42 9.80 7.13
CA VAL A 187 35.21 8.73 8.10
C VAL A 187 34.87 7.44 7.36
N PRO A 188 35.77 6.44 7.36
CA PRO A 188 35.50 5.15 6.73
C PRO A 188 34.29 4.44 7.35
N ALA A 189 33.55 3.68 6.54
CA ALA A 189 32.47 2.82 7.02
C ALA A 189 32.97 1.83 8.09
N GLY A 190 32.12 1.53 9.09
CA GLY A 190 32.46 0.63 10.20
C GLY A 190 33.37 1.24 11.28
N THR A 191 33.82 2.49 11.12
CA THR A 191 34.63 3.18 12.14
C THR A 191 33.81 3.40 13.41
N THR A 192 34.35 3.01 14.57
CA THR A 192 33.71 3.20 15.88
C THR A 192 34.37 4.30 16.72
N ALA A 193 35.62 4.63 16.44
CA ALA A 193 36.34 5.74 17.06
C ALA A 193 37.36 6.35 16.10
N LEU A 194 37.54 7.68 16.16
CA LEU A 194 38.47 8.42 15.32
C LEU A 194 38.98 9.68 16.01
N THR A 195 40.28 9.97 15.93
CA THR A 195 40.81 11.28 16.29
C THR A 195 40.56 12.26 15.15
N LEU A 196 39.79 13.31 15.43
CA LEU A 196 39.36 14.31 14.44
C LEU A 196 40.40 15.42 14.23
N ALA A 197 41.02 15.87 15.31
CA ALA A 197 42.04 16.92 15.30
C ALA A 197 42.85 16.91 16.60
N ASN A 198 44.08 17.42 16.55
CA ASN A 198 44.89 17.74 17.71
C ASN A 198 44.93 19.27 17.87
N LEU A 199 44.31 19.79 18.92
CA LEU A 199 44.02 21.22 19.08
C LEU A 199 44.65 21.74 20.37
N SER A 200 45.17 22.97 20.34
CA SER A 200 45.69 23.64 21.54
C SER A 200 44.60 23.89 22.58
N SER A 201 44.98 23.86 23.86
CA SER A 201 44.11 24.28 24.95
C SER A 201 43.63 25.73 24.74
N GLY A 202 42.37 26.00 25.08
CA GLY A 202 41.69 27.27 24.82
C GLY A 202 41.10 27.40 23.40
N THR A 203 41.44 26.52 22.46
CA THR A 203 40.86 26.54 21.11
C THR A 203 39.41 26.06 21.14
N THR A 204 38.52 26.83 20.52
CA THR A 204 37.14 26.41 20.27
C THR A 204 37.08 25.38 19.14
N TYR A 205 36.15 24.44 19.24
CA TYR A 205 35.87 23.47 18.20
C TYR A 205 34.39 23.51 17.79
N SER A 206 34.14 23.21 16.52
CA SER A 206 32.84 22.99 15.92
C SER A 206 32.93 21.79 14.97
N VAL A 207 32.07 20.81 15.17
CA VAL A 207 31.99 19.56 14.39
C VAL A 207 30.59 19.44 13.79
N SER A 208 30.50 19.32 12.48
CA SER A 208 29.22 19.09 11.78
C SER A 208 29.35 17.97 10.76
N VAL A 209 28.20 17.44 10.31
CA VAL A 209 28.19 16.55 9.15
C VAL A 209 28.21 17.40 7.89
N ASN A 210 29.26 17.25 7.09
CA ASN A 210 29.40 17.90 5.79
C ASN A 210 28.73 17.07 4.68
N THR A 211 28.89 15.75 4.74
CA THR A 211 28.27 14.81 3.78
C THR A 211 27.76 13.61 4.53
N GLN A 212 26.48 13.29 4.33
CA GLN A 212 25.87 12.09 4.90
C GLN A 212 26.37 10.83 4.16
N PRO A 213 26.53 9.69 4.86
CA PRO A 213 26.81 8.42 4.20
C PRO A 213 25.63 7.99 3.33
N THR A 214 25.89 7.20 2.28
CA THR A 214 24.82 6.72 1.41
C THR A 214 23.83 5.85 2.20
N GLY A 215 22.53 6.15 2.13
CA GLY A 215 21.50 5.33 2.76
C GLY A 215 21.46 5.42 4.29
N GLN A 216 22.15 6.38 4.90
CA GLN A 216 22.12 6.63 6.33
C GLN A 216 22.03 8.12 6.63
N ASN A 217 21.64 8.44 7.87
CA ASN A 217 21.71 9.79 8.41
C ASN A 217 22.47 9.76 9.73
N CYS A 218 23.55 10.54 9.79
CA CYS A 218 24.40 10.72 10.96
C CYS A 218 24.13 12.07 11.62
N ALA A 219 24.16 12.10 12.95
CA ALA A 219 24.05 13.31 13.75
C ALA A 219 25.20 13.40 14.76
N VAL A 220 25.68 14.61 15.02
CA VAL A 220 26.77 14.88 15.97
C VAL A 220 26.20 15.48 17.25
N THR A 221 26.57 14.93 18.40
CA THR A 221 26.26 15.46 19.74
C THR A 221 27.53 15.93 20.42
N GLY A 222 27.44 17.05 21.16
CA GLY A 222 28.62 17.73 21.70
C GLY A 222 29.47 18.39 20.61
N SER A 223 28.82 18.80 19.52
CA SER A 223 29.44 19.33 18.30
C SER A 223 30.25 20.61 18.51
N THR A 224 29.97 21.39 19.56
CA THR A 224 30.71 22.63 19.86
C THR A 224 31.28 22.61 21.27
N GLY A 225 32.38 23.34 21.47
CA GLY A 225 32.99 23.50 22.78
C GLY A 225 34.39 24.12 22.72
N THR A 226 35.13 24.00 23.81
CA THR A 226 36.52 24.46 23.92
C THR A 226 37.40 23.34 24.48
N ILE A 227 38.60 23.18 23.92
CA ILE A 227 39.60 22.26 24.44
C ILE A 227 40.12 22.81 25.77
N GLY A 228 39.94 22.03 26.84
CA GLY A 228 40.40 22.39 28.19
C GLY A 228 41.80 21.83 28.45
N ASN A 229 41.93 21.09 29.54
CA ASN A 229 43.16 20.45 30.01
C ASN A 229 43.19 18.92 29.75
N SER A 230 42.32 18.43 28.89
CA SER A 230 42.19 17.00 28.56
C SER A 230 41.56 16.81 27.18
N ASN A 231 41.71 15.59 26.65
CA ASN A 231 41.08 15.19 25.39
C ASN A 231 39.55 15.32 25.48
N ARG A 232 38.93 15.71 24.37
CA ARG A 232 37.48 15.82 24.24
C ARG A 232 36.97 14.75 23.29
N THR A 233 35.74 14.29 23.49
CA THR A 233 35.11 13.31 22.60
C THR A 233 33.72 13.80 22.22
N VAL A 234 33.45 13.90 20.93
CA VAL A 234 32.10 14.10 20.39
C VAL A 234 31.45 12.76 20.08
N THR A 235 30.13 12.68 20.11
CA THR A 235 29.40 11.45 19.75
C THR A 235 28.76 11.62 18.38
N ILE A 236 28.90 10.60 17.53
CA ILE A 236 28.32 10.55 16.19
C ILE A 236 27.43 9.34 16.12
N SER A 237 26.13 9.56 15.90
CA SER A 237 25.13 8.50 15.83
C SER A 237 24.54 8.47 14.43
N CYS A 238 24.66 7.32 13.76
CA CYS A 238 24.16 7.09 12.41
C CYS A 238 23.00 6.09 12.43
N SER A 239 21.94 6.40 11.68
CA SER A 239 20.76 5.54 11.48
C SER A 239 20.60 5.22 10.00
N THR A 240 20.42 3.93 9.67
CA THR A 240 20.16 3.49 8.29
C THR A 240 18.72 3.77 7.88
N PHE A 241 18.51 4.16 6.63
CA PHE A 241 17.16 4.31 6.08
C PHE A 241 16.50 2.93 5.90
N GLY A 242 15.24 2.86 6.32
CA GLY A 242 14.34 1.74 6.03
C GLY A 242 13.47 2.06 4.82
N TYR A 243 13.33 1.10 3.90
CA TYR A 243 12.53 1.24 2.70
C TYR A 243 11.39 0.22 2.71
N ALA A 244 10.17 0.69 2.44
CA ALA A 244 9.03 -0.18 2.24
C ALA A 244 9.18 -0.96 0.92
N VAL A 245 8.82 -2.24 0.96
CA VAL A 245 8.79 -3.11 -0.22
C VAL A 245 7.35 -3.40 -0.56
N GLY A 246 7.00 -3.28 -1.83
CA GLY A 246 5.65 -3.49 -2.35
C GLY A 246 5.63 -3.36 -3.86
N GLY A 247 4.44 -3.49 -4.45
CA GLY A 247 4.24 -3.38 -5.89
C GLY A 247 2.76 -3.37 -6.25
N ASP A 248 2.48 -3.26 -7.54
CA ASP A 248 1.11 -3.33 -8.05
C ASP A 248 0.68 -4.77 -8.27
N VAL A 249 -0.63 -5.00 -8.28
CA VAL A 249 -1.23 -6.31 -8.52
C VAL A 249 -2.26 -6.18 -9.64
N ALA A 250 -2.08 -6.97 -10.69
CA ALA A 250 -2.97 -7.00 -11.86
C ALA A 250 -3.62 -8.37 -12.01
N GLY A 251 -4.93 -8.38 -12.32
CA GLY A 251 -5.67 -9.61 -12.66
C GLY A 251 -6.01 -10.52 -11.47
N LEU A 252 -5.85 -10.08 -10.22
CA LEU A 252 -6.19 -10.87 -9.03
C LEU A 252 -7.71 -10.90 -8.79
N ASN A 253 -8.32 -12.05 -9.02
CA ASN A 253 -9.75 -12.30 -8.82
C ASN A 253 -10.03 -13.39 -7.78
N GLY A 254 -9.10 -14.34 -7.58
CA GLY A 254 -9.18 -15.37 -6.56
C GLY A 254 -8.70 -14.89 -5.19
N ALA A 255 -9.00 -15.66 -4.14
CA ALA A 255 -8.55 -15.40 -2.77
C ALA A 255 -7.34 -16.28 -2.41
N GLY A 256 -6.50 -15.86 -1.47
CA GLY A 256 -5.41 -16.71 -0.96
C GLY A 256 -4.04 -16.48 -1.61
N LEU A 257 -3.86 -15.43 -2.40
CA LEU A 257 -2.52 -15.01 -2.83
C LEU A 257 -1.67 -14.66 -1.60
N ALA A 258 -0.47 -15.22 -1.51
CA ALA A 258 0.51 -14.86 -0.49
C ALA A 258 1.91 -14.72 -1.10
N VAL A 259 2.64 -13.72 -0.62
CA VAL A 259 3.99 -13.39 -1.08
C VAL A 259 4.92 -13.31 0.12
N THR A 260 6.09 -13.92 0.01
CA THR A 260 7.13 -13.90 1.04
C THR A 260 8.31 -13.04 0.60
N LEU A 261 8.86 -12.30 1.54
CA LEU A 261 10.07 -11.50 1.40
C LEU A 261 11.22 -12.19 2.16
N HIS A 262 12.32 -12.46 1.47
CA HIS A 262 13.53 -13.06 2.04
C HIS A 262 14.74 -12.17 1.82
N ASP A 263 15.75 -12.28 2.69
CA ASP A 263 17.08 -11.76 2.41
C ASP A 263 17.82 -12.64 1.38
N VAL A 264 19.00 -12.20 0.94
CA VAL A 264 19.86 -12.98 0.03
C VAL A 264 20.41 -14.28 0.63
N GLY A 265 20.35 -14.46 1.95
CA GLY A 265 20.69 -15.69 2.65
C GLY A 265 19.55 -16.71 2.68
N GLY A 266 18.37 -16.36 2.15
CA GLY A 266 17.17 -17.19 2.19
C GLY A 266 16.43 -17.13 3.53
N VAL A 267 16.75 -16.17 4.39
CA VAL A 267 16.04 -15.95 5.66
C VAL A 267 14.74 -15.23 5.38
N LEU A 268 13.62 -15.79 5.86
CA LEU A 268 12.31 -15.16 5.76
C LEU A 268 12.27 -13.90 6.63
N ILE A 269 11.95 -12.77 6.00
CA ILE A 269 11.79 -11.47 6.65
C ILE A 269 10.32 -11.20 6.95
N ASP A 270 9.45 -11.39 5.97
CA ASP A 270 8.03 -11.06 6.08
C ASP A 270 7.18 -11.90 5.11
N THR A 271 5.89 -12.04 5.40
CA THR A 271 4.88 -12.68 4.54
C THR A 271 3.64 -11.82 4.49
N THR A 272 3.23 -11.44 3.28
CA THR A 272 2.01 -10.65 3.04
C THR A 272 0.98 -11.51 2.34
N ALA A 273 -0.20 -11.63 2.95
CA ALA A 273 -1.40 -12.12 2.27
C ALA A 273 -2.07 -10.97 1.53
N ILE A 274 -2.47 -11.20 0.28
CA ILE A 274 -3.05 -10.18 -0.60
C ILE A 274 -4.53 -10.52 -0.80
N ALA A 275 -5.42 -9.60 -0.41
CA ALA A 275 -6.86 -9.79 -0.52
C ALA A 275 -7.30 -9.80 -1.99
N ASN A 276 -8.36 -10.54 -2.31
CA ASN A 276 -8.90 -10.59 -3.67
C ASN A 276 -9.28 -9.19 -4.18
N GLY A 277 -9.05 -8.93 -5.48
CA GLY A 277 -9.33 -7.63 -6.09
C GLY A 277 -8.41 -6.48 -5.65
N SER A 278 -7.38 -6.75 -4.84
CA SER A 278 -6.38 -5.74 -4.47
C SER A 278 -5.57 -5.32 -5.70
N SER A 279 -5.32 -4.02 -5.83
CA SER A 279 -4.52 -3.43 -6.92
C SER A 279 -3.05 -3.22 -6.55
N SER A 280 -2.68 -3.42 -5.29
CA SER A 280 -1.31 -3.27 -4.80
C SER A 280 -1.09 -4.08 -3.51
N TYR A 281 0.17 -4.23 -3.12
CA TYR A 281 0.58 -4.88 -1.88
C TYR A 281 1.82 -4.21 -1.28
N PHE A 282 2.00 -4.37 0.03
CA PHE A 282 3.20 -3.94 0.74
C PHE A 282 3.55 -4.94 1.84
N PHE A 283 4.84 -5.04 2.16
CA PHE A 283 5.34 -5.71 3.35
C PHE A 283 5.31 -4.74 4.54
N SER A 284 5.06 -5.29 5.73
CA SER A 284 5.09 -4.52 6.97
C SER A 284 6.53 -4.21 7.40
N SER A 285 7.45 -5.12 7.06
CA SER A 285 8.88 -4.96 7.30
C SER A 285 9.52 -4.04 6.27
N SER A 286 10.43 -3.19 6.74
CA SER A 286 11.26 -2.35 5.88
C SER A 286 12.65 -2.96 5.72
N LEU A 287 13.25 -2.79 4.54
CA LEU A 287 14.61 -3.22 4.28
C LEU A 287 15.60 -2.08 4.43
N THR A 288 16.78 -2.39 4.93
CA THR A 288 17.88 -1.43 5.02
C THR A 288 18.47 -1.14 3.64
N HIS A 289 18.97 0.09 3.45
CA HIS A 289 19.69 0.48 2.25
C HIS A 289 20.76 -0.54 1.82
N GLY A 290 20.90 -0.77 0.51
CA GLY A 290 21.98 -1.58 -0.06
C GLY A 290 21.77 -3.09 0.02
N GLY A 291 20.82 -3.57 0.82
CA GLY A 291 20.44 -4.98 0.86
C GLY A 291 19.75 -5.40 -0.44
N SER A 292 20.11 -6.56 -0.99
CA SER A 292 19.31 -7.26 -2.00
C SER A 292 18.31 -8.18 -1.30
N TYR A 293 17.24 -8.54 -2.01
CA TYR A 293 16.17 -9.36 -1.43
C TYR A 293 15.51 -10.22 -2.49
N THR A 294 14.83 -11.27 -2.05
CA THR A 294 14.08 -12.18 -2.91
C THR A 294 12.62 -12.17 -2.53
N LEU A 295 11.75 -11.96 -3.53
CA LEU A 295 10.31 -12.12 -3.39
C LEU A 295 9.91 -13.48 -3.97
N THR A 296 9.02 -14.18 -3.30
CA THR A 296 8.46 -15.45 -3.79
C THR A 296 6.95 -15.46 -3.60
N ILE A 297 6.22 -15.87 -4.63
CA ILE A 297 4.80 -16.19 -4.53
C ILE A 297 4.68 -17.52 -3.80
N ALA A 298 4.29 -17.44 -2.53
CA ALA A 298 4.23 -18.58 -1.62
C ALA A 298 2.93 -19.38 -1.76
N ALA A 299 1.84 -18.72 -2.16
CA ALA A 299 0.57 -19.36 -2.47
C ALA A 299 -0.13 -18.62 -3.61
N ASN A 300 -0.64 -19.39 -4.58
CA ASN A 300 -1.47 -18.85 -5.66
C ASN A 300 -2.95 -18.79 -5.22
N PRO A 301 -3.77 -17.94 -5.86
CA PRO A 301 -5.18 -17.82 -5.54
C PRO A 301 -5.98 -19.13 -5.72
N GLU A 302 -6.86 -19.39 -4.77
CA GLU A 302 -7.86 -20.45 -4.75
C GLU A 302 -9.29 -19.87 -4.83
N SER A 303 -10.31 -20.74 -4.96
CA SER A 303 -11.75 -20.39 -5.14
C SER A 303 -12.11 -19.63 -6.42
N ILE A 304 -11.13 -18.99 -7.07
CA ILE A 304 -10.97 -18.83 -8.52
C ILE A 304 -9.49 -19.12 -8.76
N TRP A 305 -9.18 -20.22 -9.44
CA TRP A 305 -7.82 -20.71 -9.54
C TRP A 305 -7.03 -19.86 -10.52
N GLN A 306 -5.96 -19.23 -10.05
CA GLN A 306 -5.11 -18.37 -10.85
C GLN A 306 -3.64 -18.76 -10.69
N THR A 307 -2.84 -18.44 -11.68
CA THR A 307 -1.38 -18.47 -11.59
C THR A 307 -0.89 -17.03 -11.59
N CYS A 308 -0.17 -16.65 -10.55
CA CYS A 308 0.46 -15.35 -10.42
C CYS A 308 1.97 -15.47 -10.65
N VAL A 309 2.55 -14.42 -11.24
CA VAL A 309 3.99 -14.28 -11.48
C VAL A 309 4.42 -12.84 -11.28
N PHE A 310 5.71 -12.61 -11.04
CA PHE A 310 6.27 -11.25 -11.06
C PHE A 310 6.42 -10.76 -12.51
N GLY A 311 5.79 -9.64 -12.86
CA GLY A 311 5.65 -9.16 -14.23
C GLY A 311 6.97 -8.94 -14.98
N ALA A 312 8.01 -8.50 -14.27
CA ALA A 312 9.33 -8.30 -14.86
C ALA A 312 10.03 -9.61 -15.32
N THR A 313 9.70 -10.74 -14.69
CA THR A 313 10.40 -12.03 -14.94
C THR A 313 9.49 -13.10 -15.51
N GLY A 314 8.18 -13.00 -15.32
CA GLY A 314 7.23 -14.07 -15.62
C GLY A 314 7.42 -15.31 -14.72
N THR A 315 8.08 -15.18 -13.57
CA THR A 315 8.37 -16.28 -12.65
C THR A 315 7.75 -16.06 -11.27
N ALA A 316 7.61 -17.14 -10.49
CA ALA A 316 7.10 -17.08 -9.12
C ALA A 316 8.13 -16.58 -8.09
N THR A 317 9.39 -16.38 -8.48
CA THR A 317 10.47 -15.93 -7.60
C THR A 317 11.34 -14.91 -8.32
N VAL A 318 11.55 -13.74 -7.73
CA VAL A 318 12.43 -12.69 -8.29
C VAL A 318 13.44 -12.25 -7.24
N THR A 319 14.71 -12.14 -7.64
CA THR A 319 15.75 -11.52 -6.81
C THR A 319 16.00 -10.12 -7.29
N ILE A 320 15.98 -9.19 -6.35
CA ILE A 320 15.99 -7.75 -6.61
C ILE A 320 17.30 -7.21 -6.08
N GLY A 321 17.93 -6.35 -6.90
CA GLY A 321 19.18 -5.71 -6.57
C GLY A 321 19.10 -4.81 -5.34
N PRO A 322 20.23 -4.18 -4.96
CA PRO A 322 20.33 -3.36 -3.76
C PRO A 322 19.22 -2.30 -3.67
N VAL A 323 18.60 -2.20 -2.49
CA VAL A 323 17.61 -1.17 -2.19
C VAL A 323 18.25 0.22 -2.24
N THR A 324 17.87 1.06 -3.22
CA THR A 324 18.46 2.41 -3.43
C THR A 324 17.44 3.57 -3.43
N GLY A 325 16.19 3.32 -3.03
CA GLY A 325 15.17 4.37 -2.83
C GLY A 325 14.12 4.49 -3.92
N ASN A 326 14.20 3.70 -4.99
CA ASN A 326 13.07 3.49 -5.88
C ASN A 326 13.08 2.04 -6.40
N SER A 327 12.02 1.31 -6.09
CA SER A 327 11.91 -0.12 -6.37
C SER A 327 11.87 -0.39 -7.88
N ILE A 328 12.55 -1.46 -8.27
CA ILE A 328 12.27 -2.21 -9.50
C ILE A 328 10.77 -2.57 -9.50
N SER A 329 10.12 -2.63 -10.67
CA SER A 329 8.72 -3.09 -10.77
C SER A 329 8.61 -4.49 -10.16
N ASN A 330 8.01 -4.56 -8.97
CA ASN A 330 7.73 -5.78 -8.21
C ASN A 330 6.31 -6.29 -8.50
N ASP A 331 5.78 -5.90 -9.64
CA ASP A 331 4.36 -6.02 -9.93
C ASP A 331 3.99 -7.48 -10.10
N ILE A 332 2.86 -7.86 -9.54
CA ILE A 332 2.33 -9.23 -9.61
C ILE A 332 1.25 -9.26 -10.67
N ILE A 333 1.39 -10.17 -11.62
CA ILE A 333 0.41 -10.39 -12.68
C ILE A 333 -0.20 -11.77 -12.48
N CYS A 334 -1.51 -11.80 -12.27
CA CYS A 334 -2.30 -13.02 -12.09
C CYS A 334 -3.17 -13.29 -13.32
N SER A 335 -3.15 -14.53 -13.80
CA SER A 335 -3.99 -15.01 -14.89
C SER A 335 -4.85 -16.18 -14.40
N ALA A 336 -6.14 -16.18 -14.75
CA ALA A 336 -7.02 -17.31 -14.42
C ALA A 336 -6.55 -18.57 -15.14
N ASN A 337 -6.48 -19.68 -14.41
CA ASN A 337 -6.15 -20.99 -14.98
C ASN A 337 -7.30 -21.44 -15.89
N THR A 338 -6.98 -22.09 -17.00
CA THR A 338 -7.99 -22.60 -17.94
C THR A 338 -8.09 -24.12 -17.84
N TYR A 339 -9.31 -24.63 -17.96
CA TYR A 339 -9.60 -26.06 -17.88
C TYR A 339 -10.47 -26.52 -19.04
N ALA A 340 -10.14 -27.68 -19.59
CA ALA A 340 -10.89 -28.26 -20.71
C ALA A 340 -12.31 -28.64 -20.24
N ILE A 341 -13.29 -28.38 -21.11
CA ILE A 341 -14.64 -28.90 -20.97
C ILE A 341 -14.79 -30.05 -21.95
N ARG A 342 -15.31 -31.18 -21.46
CA ARG A 342 -15.51 -32.41 -22.21
C ARG A 342 -16.92 -32.93 -21.97
N ILE A 343 -17.39 -33.73 -22.92
CA ILE A 343 -18.58 -34.56 -22.79
C ILE A 343 -18.15 -36.02 -22.89
N ASN A 344 -18.79 -36.91 -22.13
CA ASN A 344 -18.59 -38.35 -22.26
C ASN A 344 -19.92 -38.98 -22.69
N VAL A 345 -19.97 -39.46 -23.92
CA VAL A 345 -21.21 -39.90 -24.57
C VAL A 345 -21.33 -41.41 -24.49
N SER A 346 -22.48 -41.89 -24.04
CA SER A 346 -22.86 -43.30 -24.03
C SER A 346 -24.29 -43.48 -24.56
N GLY A 347 -24.60 -44.69 -25.05
CA GLY A 347 -25.94 -45.01 -25.55
C GLY A 347 -26.27 -44.44 -26.93
N LEU A 348 -25.30 -43.83 -27.63
CA LEU A 348 -25.47 -43.49 -29.05
C LEU A 348 -25.49 -44.80 -29.87
N SER A 349 -26.70 -45.28 -30.15
CA SER A 349 -26.93 -46.48 -30.95
C SER A 349 -27.20 -46.07 -32.41
N LEU A 350 -26.55 -46.76 -33.35
CA LEU A 350 -26.63 -46.66 -34.83
C LEU A 350 -25.51 -45.85 -35.54
N SER A 351 -25.02 -46.44 -36.64
CA SER A 351 -24.08 -45.82 -37.58
C SER A 351 -24.78 -44.73 -38.40
N GLY A 352 -24.33 -43.47 -38.27
CA GLY A 352 -24.89 -42.32 -38.98
C GLY A 352 -25.66 -41.34 -38.10
N ASN A 353 -25.81 -41.64 -36.81
CA ASN A 353 -26.34 -40.71 -35.84
C ASN A 353 -25.24 -39.74 -35.39
N GLU A 354 -25.40 -38.47 -35.74
CA GLU A 354 -24.58 -37.39 -35.23
C GLU A 354 -25.45 -36.32 -34.56
N PHE A 355 -24.95 -35.73 -33.49
CA PHE A 355 -25.50 -34.54 -32.88
C PHE A 355 -24.42 -33.51 -32.65
N THR A 356 -24.82 -32.25 -32.47
CA THR A 356 -23.90 -31.17 -32.14
C THR A 356 -24.06 -30.83 -30.67
N ALA A 357 -22.98 -30.90 -29.90
CA ALA A 357 -22.94 -30.29 -28.57
C ALA A 357 -22.39 -28.87 -28.71
N SER A 358 -23.03 -27.90 -28.06
CA SER A 358 -22.57 -26.52 -27.99
C SER A 358 -22.18 -26.16 -26.57
N LEU A 359 -21.11 -25.40 -26.42
CA LEU A 359 -20.62 -24.85 -25.16
C LEU A 359 -20.81 -23.34 -25.18
N ASN A 360 -21.62 -22.83 -24.24
CA ASN A 360 -21.96 -21.41 -24.09
C ASN A 360 -22.47 -20.73 -25.38
N GLY A 361 -23.00 -21.50 -26.34
CA GLY A 361 -23.45 -21.01 -27.64
C GLY A 361 -22.35 -20.54 -28.60
N SER A 362 -21.06 -20.60 -28.21
CA SER A 362 -19.95 -20.06 -29.01
C SER A 362 -19.07 -21.16 -29.63
N GLN A 363 -18.87 -22.27 -28.92
CA GLN A 363 -18.11 -23.42 -29.43
C GLN A 363 -19.06 -24.59 -29.69
N THR A 364 -18.79 -25.36 -30.73
CA THR A 364 -19.53 -26.58 -31.03
C THR A 364 -18.58 -27.75 -31.24
N THR A 365 -19.05 -28.96 -30.96
CA THR A 365 -18.36 -30.20 -31.28
C THR A 365 -19.38 -31.20 -31.83
N VAL A 366 -19.03 -31.85 -32.94
CA VAL A 366 -19.89 -32.85 -33.58
C VAL A 366 -19.54 -34.21 -32.99
N VAL A 367 -20.56 -34.91 -32.49
CA VAL A 367 -20.43 -36.23 -31.88
C VAL A 367 -20.96 -37.27 -32.86
N THR A 368 -20.10 -38.19 -33.28
CA THR A 368 -20.43 -39.28 -34.22
C THR A 368 -20.31 -40.68 -33.62
N ALA A 369 -19.83 -40.79 -32.38
CA ALA A 369 -19.62 -42.05 -31.68
C ALA A 369 -19.62 -41.86 -30.15
N ASN A 370 -19.84 -42.96 -29.43
CA ASN A 370 -19.65 -43.01 -27.97
C ASN A 370 -18.19 -42.72 -27.59
N GLY A 371 -17.99 -42.17 -26.38
CA GLY A 371 -16.68 -41.83 -25.83
C GLY A 371 -16.56 -40.35 -25.44
N VAL A 372 -15.33 -39.95 -25.10
CA VAL A 372 -15.03 -38.60 -24.61
C VAL A 372 -14.73 -37.66 -25.77
N HIS A 373 -15.46 -36.55 -25.84
CA HIS A 373 -15.26 -35.50 -26.82
C HIS A 373 -14.95 -34.18 -26.10
N ALA A 374 -13.95 -33.45 -26.56
CA ALA A 374 -13.52 -32.19 -25.95
C ALA A 374 -13.97 -30.99 -26.80
N PHE A 375 -14.29 -29.88 -26.14
CA PHE A 375 -14.38 -28.58 -26.81
C PHE A 375 -12.96 -28.02 -27.04
N ALA A 376 -12.78 -27.27 -28.13
CA ALA A 376 -11.46 -26.83 -28.59
C ALA A 376 -10.77 -25.86 -27.63
N THR A 377 -11.52 -24.88 -27.12
CA THR A 377 -10.99 -23.83 -26.24
C THR A 377 -11.42 -24.08 -24.80
N PRO A 378 -10.47 -24.25 -23.86
CA PRO A 378 -10.77 -24.38 -22.44
C PRO A 378 -11.38 -23.09 -21.87
N LEU A 379 -12.12 -23.21 -20.77
CA LEU A 379 -12.71 -22.07 -20.07
C LEU A 379 -11.90 -21.74 -18.81
N SER A 380 -11.83 -20.46 -18.46
CA SER A 380 -11.14 -20.00 -17.24
C SER A 380 -11.87 -20.46 -15.97
N SER A 381 -11.12 -20.72 -14.90
CA SER A 381 -11.66 -20.94 -13.55
C SER A 381 -12.63 -19.82 -13.16
N GLY A 382 -13.72 -20.17 -12.47
CA GLY A 382 -14.79 -19.25 -12.10
C GLY A 382 -15.78 -18.92 -13.23
N THR A 383 -15.50 -19.32 -14.49
CA THR A 383 -16.41 -19.10 -15.61
C THR A 383 -17.55 -20.12 -15.56
N ASN A 384 -18.78 -19.64 -15.75
CA ASN A 384 -19.95 -20.52 -15.89
C ASN A 384 -19.95 -21.17 -17.27
N TYR A 385 -20.27 -22.47 -17.32
CA TYR A 385 -20.45 -23.21 -18.55
C TYR A 385 -21.90 -23.70 -18.69
N SER A 386 -22.36 -23.81 -19.93
CA SER A 386 -23.62 -24.38 -20.36
C SER A 386 -23.34 -25.25 -21.58
N VAL A 387 -23.46 -26.57 -21.43
CA VAL A 387 -23.42 -27.51 -22.56
C VAL A 387 -24.86 -27.76 -23.01
N ARG A 388 -25.16 -27.48 -24.27
CA ARG A 388 -26.48 -27.77 -24.89
C ARG A 388 -26.31 -28.72 -26.05
N ILE A 389 -27.13 -29.75 -26.09
CA ILE A 389 -27.19 -30.69 -27.20
C ILE A 389 -28.22 -30.17 -28.21
N SER A 390 -27.85 -30.01 -29.47
CA SER A 390 -28.73 -29.58 -30.54
C SER A 390 -28.58 -30.43 -31.80
N GLY A 391 -29.69 -30.54 -32.54
CA GLY A 391 -29.71 -31.03 -33.92
C GLY A 391 -29.15 -32.43 -34.11
N PHE A 392 -29.82 -33.45 -33.57
CA PHE A 392 -29.66 -34.80 -34.09
C PHE A 392 -29.97 -34.78 -35.58
N LYS A 393 -29.01 -35.17 -36.41
CA LYS A 393 -29.22 -35.16 -37.86
C LYS A 393 -30.18 -36.26 -38.29
N ASN A 394 -30.80 -36.07 -39.45
CA ASN A 394 -31.73 -37.00 -40.09
C ASN A 394 -33.07 -37.23 -39.35
N GLY A 395 -33.49 -36.29 -38.49
CA GLY A 395 -34.78 -36.38 -37.78
C GLY A 395 -34.78 -37.41 -36.64
N TYR A 396 -33.61 -37.76 -36.12
CA TYR A 396 -33.50 -38.65 -34.96
C TYR A 396 -33.77 -37.89 -33.66
N TYR A 397 -34.37 -38.56 -32.68
CA TYR A 397 -34.61 -38.05 -31.34
C TYR A 397 -34.18 -39.11 -30.33
N CYS A 398 -33.49 -38.71 -29.27
CA CYS A 398 -33.08 -39.59 -28.17
C CYS A 398 -33.60 -39.03 -26.85
N GLN A 399 -33.96 -39.92 -25.92
CA GLN A 399 -34.25 -39.53 -24.55
C GLN A 399 -32.95 -39.35 -23.76
N TYR A 400 -32.93 -38.37 -22.86
CA TYR A 400 -31.80 -38.09 -21.98
C TYR A 400 -32.05 -38.71 -20.61
N THR A 401 -31.25 -39.69 -20.23
CA THR A 401 -31.24 -40.21 -18.84
C THR A 401 -30.34 -39.35 -17.96
N SER A 402 -29.31 -38.73 -18.54
CA SER A 402 -28.51 -37.67 -17.93
C SER A 402 -28.13 -36.62 -18.99
N PRO A 403 -28.63 -35.37 -18.89
CA PRO A 403 -29.38 -34.79 -17.78
C PRO A 403 -30.90 -34.87 -18.01
N PRO A 404 -31.71 -35.01 -16.94
CA PRO A 404 -33.18 -35.08 -17.05
C PRO A 404 -33.85 -33.78 -17.54
N SER A 405 -33.11 -32.67 -17.63
CA SER A 405 -33.61 -31.32 -17.97
C SER A 405 -33.44 -30.93 -19.45
N GLY A 406 -33.78 -31.83 -20.38
CA GLY A 406 -33.83 -31.49 -21.81
C GLY A 406 -32.47 -31.20 -22.46
N GLY A 407 -31.40 -31.89 -22.04
CA GLY A 407 -30.10 -31.85 -22.72
C GLY A 407 -29.22 -30.62 -22.44
N VAL A 408 -29.49 -29.87 -21.36
CA VAL A 408 -28.67 -28.73 -20.92
C VAL A 408 -27.97 -29.03 -19.60
N PHE A 409 -26.63 -28.93 -19.57
CA PHE A 409 -25.82 -28.98 -18.36
C PHE A 409 -25.23 -27.62 -18.05
N THR A 410 -25.40 -27.14 -16.83
CA THR A 410 -24.75 -25.92 -16.36
C THR A 410 -23.85 -26.19 -15.15
N GLY A 411 -22.84 -25.36 -14.98
CA GLY A 411 -21.95 -25.40 -13.83
C GLY A 411 -20.91 -24.30 -13.90
N THR A 412 -19.94 -24.32 -12.99
CA THR A 412 -18.84 -23.37 -12.95
C THR A 412 -17.53 -24.13 -13.02
N VAL A 413 -16.57 -23.64 -13.80
CA VAL A 413 -15.23 -24.24 -13.88
C VAL A 413 -14.50 -24.01 -12.56
N THR A 414 -14.03 -25.08 -11.93
CA THR A 414 -13.29 -25.02 -10.67
C THR A 414 -11.78 -25.13 -10.92
N ASN A 415 -11.19 -26.30 -10.70
CA ASN A 415 -9.74 -26.54 -10.72
C ASN A 415 -9.29 -27.75 -11.53
N ALA A 416 -10.20 -28.33 -12.29
CA ALA A 416 -9.95 -29.54 -13.05
C ALA A 416 -10.73 -29.54 -14.36
N THR A 417 -10.34 -30.44 -15.26
CA THR A 417 -11.11 -30.74 -16.47
C THR A 417 -12.53 -31.16 -16.08
N VAL A 418 -13.53 -30.51 -16.66
CA VAL A 418 -14.94 -30.85 -16.45
C VAL A 418 -15.34 -31.87 -17.51
N THR A 419 -15.89 -33.02 -17.09
CA THR A 419 -16.44 -34.02 -18.01
C THR A 419 -17.92 -34.22 -17.70
N VAL A 420 -18.76 -33.85 -18.67
CA VAL A 420 -20.21 -33.90 -18.57
C VAL A 420 -20.70 -35.25 -19.12
N PRO A 421 -21.36 -36.11 -18.33
CA PRO A 421 -21.87 -37.39 -18.82
C PRO A 421 -23.13 -37.18 -19.66
N ILE A 422 -23.12 -37.62 -20.92
CA ILE A 422 -24.28 -37.64 -21.80
C ILE A 422 -24.69 -39.10 -21.98
N GLU A 423 -25.81 -39.46 -21.38
CA GLU A 423 -26.37 -40.81 -21.47
C GLU A 423 -27.67 -40.73 -22.28
N LEU A 424 -27.66 -41.42 -23.43
CA LEU A 424 -28.77 -41.45 -24.37
C LEU A 424 -29.47 -42.82 -24.30
N GLU A 425 -30.79 -42.79 -24.28
CA GLU A 425 -31.63 -43.99 -24.38
C GLU A 425 -32.75 -43.74 -25.40
N ASP A 426 -33.38 -44.80 -25.89
CA ASP A 426 -34.56 -44.73 -26.77
C ASP A 426 -34.39 -43.76 -27.96
N CYS A 427 -33.28 -43.90 -28.71
CA CYS A 427 -33.05 -43.13 -29.93
C CYS A 427 -33.91 -43.66 -31.10
N TYR A 428 -34.82 -42.86 -31.65
CA TYR A 428 -35.69 -43.22 -32.79
C TYR A 428 -35.74 -42.14 -33.87
N GLN A 429 -36.16 -42.49 -35.09
CA GLN A 429 -36.28 -41.57 -36.23
C GLN A 429 -37.74 -41.08 -36.38
N VAL A 430 -37.96 -39.77 -36.33
CA VAL A 430 -39.27 -39.16 -36.54
C VAL A 430 -39.57 -39.13 -38.05
N HIS A 431 -40.67 -39.77 -38.47
CA HIS A 431 -41.19 -39.70 -39.85
C HIS A 431 -42.39 -38.72 -39.90
N ASN A 432 -42.33 -37.71 -40.78
CA ASN A 432 -43.34 -36.64 -40.86
C ASN A 432 -44.71 -37.13 -41.39
N THR A 433 -45.83 -36.62 -40.83
CA THR A 433 -47.20 -36.82 -41.35
C THR A 433 -47.84 -35.46 -41.66
N TYR A 434 -48.46 -35.29 -42.84
CA TYR A 434 -49.11 -34.05 -43.29
C TYR A 434 -50.65 -34.14 -43.16
N VAL A 435 -51.33 -33.04 -42.81
CA VAL A 435 -52.81 -32.94 -42.83
C VAL A 435 -53.23 -31.79 -43.75
N THR A 436 -54.09 -32.07 -44.73
CA THR A 436 -54.54 -31.10 -45.74
C THR A 436 -56.05 -30.86 -45.59
N LEU A 437 -56.49 -29.60 -45.47
CA LEU A 437 -57.92 -29.27 -45.51
C LEU A 437 -58.49 -29.50 -46.92
N TYR A 438 -59.39 -30.46 -47.08
CA TYR A 438 -60.20 -30.59 -48.30
C TYR A 438 -61.57 -29.96 -48.06
N GLU A 439 -61.88 -28.89 -48.80
CA GLU A 439 -63.20 -28.29 -48.98
C GLU A 439 -64.02 -28.04 -47.67
N PRO A 440 -63.84 -26.89 -46.98
CA PRO A 440 -64.65 -26.56 -45.81
C PRO A 440 -66.12 -26.42 -46.23
N THR A 441 -66.98 -27.31 -45.72
CA THR A 441 -68.43 -27.26 -45.99
C THR A 441 -69.13 -26.42 -44.91
N ILE A 442 -69.32 -25.12 -45.17
CA ILE A 442 -69.91 -24.21 -44.18
C ILE A 442 -71.45 -24.29 -44.23
N ALA A 443 -72.07 -24.76 -43.16
CA ALA A 443 -73.52 -24.87 -43.02
C ALA A 443 -74.05 -23.94 -41.92
N ILE A 444 -74.62 -22.79 -42.30
CA ILE A 444 -75.27 -21.85 -41.36
C ILE A 444 -76.67 -22.37 -41.02
N THR A 445 -76.93 -22.77 -39.78
CA THR A 445 -78.20 -23.47 -39.44
C THR A 445 -79.18 -22.66 -38.56
N ALA A 446 -78.84 -21.50 -38.00
CA ALA A 446 -79.81 -20.63 -37.32
C ALA A 446 -79.27 -19.19 -37.07
N CYS A 447 -80.15 -18.17 -37.05
CA CYS A 447 -79.89 -16.82 -36.52
C CYS A 447 -81.05 -16.47 -35.58
N ASN A 448 -80.80 -15.98 -34.36
CA ASN A 448 -81.86 -15.66 -33.39
C ASN A 448 -82.41 -14.21 -33.51
N VAL A 449 -81.80 -13.32 -34.30
CA VAL A 449 -82.33 -11.96 -34.54
C VAL A 449 -81.93 -11.41 -35.92
N GLY A 450 -82.92 -11.16 -36.78
CA GLY A 450 -82.76 -10.38 -38.02
C GLY A 450 -82.06 -11.09 -39.19
N GLY A 451 -82.74 -12.06 -39.83
CA GLY A 451 -82.51 -12.47 -41.23
C GLY A 451 -81.10 -12.99 -41.59
N CYS A 452 -80.87 -14.29 -41.42
CA CYS A 452 -79.73 -15.00 -42.02
C CYS A 452 -79.83 -14.98 -43.57
N PRO A 453 -78.75 -14.74 -44.35
CA PRO A 453 -78.74 -15.05 -45.77
C PRO A 453 -78.83 -16.57 -45.94
N THR A 454 -79.90 -17.06 -46.57
CA THR A 454 -80.07 -18.49 -46.86
C THR A 454 -79.14 -18.89 -48.00
N THR A 455 -77.88 -19.16 -47.70
CA THR A 455 -76.93 -19.80 -48.62
C THR A 455 -76.30 -21.00 -47.93
N THR A 456 -76.79 -22.20 -48.27
CA THR A 456 -76.14 -23.47 -47.96
C THR A 456 -75.36 -23.89 -49.22
N GLY A 457 -74.05 -24.09 -49.14
CA GLY A 457 -73.25 -24.48 -50.30
C GLY A 457 -71.79 -24.83 -49.98
N THR A 458 -71.18 -25.67 -50.82
CA THR A 458 -69.75 -25.96 -50.83
C THR A 458 -69.01 -24.81 -51.52
N PHE A 459 -68.00 -24.22 -50.88
CA PHE A 459 -67.26 -23.09 -51.44
C PHE A 459 -65.85 -23.52 -51.84
N ALA A 460 -65.47 -23.27 -53.10
CA ALA A 460 -64.13 -23.57 -53.62
C ALA A 460 -63.05 -22.54 -53.20
N ALA A 461 -63.46 -21.47 -52.51
CA ALA A 461 -62.59 -20.41 -51.99
C ALA A 461 -63.20 -19.83 -50.69
N PRO A 462 -62.44 -19.13 -49.83
CA PRO A 462 -62.92 -18.63 -48.53
C PRO A 462 -64.19 -17.77 -48.70
N PRO A 463 -65.36 -18.18 -48.17
CA PRO A 463 -66.52 -17.31 -48.22
C PRO A 463 -66.38 -16.16 -47.22
N THR A 464 -67.05 -15.05 -47.52
CA THR A 464 -67.19 -13.89 -46.63
C THR A 464 -68.61 -13.89 -46.11
N ILE A 465 -68.81 -14.09 -44.80
CA ILE A 465 -70.13 -14.13 -44.17
C ILE A 465 -70.29 -12.91 -43.27
N SER A 466 -71.37 -12.16 -43.48
CA SER A 466 -71.74 -10.95 -42.74
C SER A 466 -72.88 -11.25 -41.76
N ALA A 467 -72.71 -11.04 -40.46
CA ALA A 467 -73.79 -11.22 -39.47
C ALA A 467 -73.92 -10.03 -38.50
N SER A 468 -75.16 -9.79 -38.05
CA SER A 468 -75.51 -8.78 -37.04
C SER A 468 -75.03 -9.19 -35.63
N THR A 469 -74.77 -8.20 -34.79
CA THR A 469 -74.41 -8.32 -33.37
C THR A 469 -75.40 -9.25 -32.63
N GLY A 470 -74.89 -10.19 -31.82
CA GLY A 470 -75.71 -11.18 -31.10
C GLY A 470 -76.13 -12.43 -31.89
N SER A 471 -75.69 -12.59 -33.15
CA SER A 471 -76.00 -13.79 -33.95
C SER A 471 -75.07 -14.97 -33.66
N SER A 472 -75.61 -16.17 -33.49
CA SER A 472 -74.84 -17.43 -33.45
C SER A 472 -74.77 -18.08 -34.83
N ILE A 473 -73.58 -18.22 -35.40
CA ILE A 473 -73.28 -18.88 -36.67
C ILE A 473 -72.69 -20.26 -36.39
N SER A 474 -73.32 -21.33 -36.90
CA SER A 474 -72.67 -22.64 -36.92
C SER A 474 -71.84 -22.83 -38.20
N VAL A 475 -70.64 -23.36 -38.05
CA VAL A 475 -69.66 -23.66 -39.09
C VAL A 475 -69.23 -25.12 -38.93
N THR A 476 -69.48 -25.94 -39.93
CA THR A 476 -68.92 -27.30 -39.99
C THR A 476 -67.62 -27.25 -40.80
N VAL A 477 -66.55 -27.86 -40.29
CA VAL A 477 -65.28 -28.01 -41.02
C VAL A 477 -65.02 -29.49 -41.23
N LYS A 478 -64.77 -29.89 -42.48
CA LYS A 478 -64.31 -31.23 -42.84
C LYS A 478 -62.79 -31.23 -42.87
N LEU A 479 -62.18 -32.07 -42.04
CA LEU A 479 -60.73 -32.29 -42.06
C LEU A 479 -60.47 -33.59 -42.84
N ALA A 480 -59.54 -33.55 -43.81
CA ALA A 480 -59.14 -34.71 -44.57
C ALA A 480 -57.67 -35.08 -44.26
N ARG A 481 -57.41 -36.36 -44.10
CA ARG A 481 -56.05 -36.88 -43.94
C ARG A 481 -55.40 -37.03 -45.31
N ARG A 482 -54.15 -36.59 -45.48
CA ARG A 482 -53.35 -36.88 -46.68
C ARG A 482 -52.06 -37.59 -46.27
N ASP A 483 -52.11 -38.91 -46.23
CA ASP A 483 -50.97 -39.70 -45.80
C ASP A 483 -49.83 -39.73 -46.83
N ARG A 484 -48.63 -39.43 -46.34
CA ARG A 484 -47.36 -39.96 -46.86
C ARG A 484 -46.54 -40.66 -45.76
N GLY A 485 -47.20 -41.11 -44.69
CA GLY A 485 -46.55 -41.72 -43.53
C GLY A 485 -47.57 -42.31 -42.54
N SER A 486 -47.10 -43.25 -41.71
CA SER A 486 -47.93 -44.10 -40.84
C SER A 486 -48.09 -43.46 -39.45
N GLY A 487 -49.21 -42.77 -39.20
CA GLY A 487 -49.54 -42.24 -37.88
C GLY A 487 -50.97 -41.70 -37.81
N ILE A 488 -51.69 -42.00 -36.72
CA ILE A 488 -53.05 -41.47 -36.50
C ILE A 488 -52.95 -40.13 -35.76
N VAL A 489 -53.53 -39.08 -36.33
CA VAL A 489 -53.79 -37.81 -35.61
C VAL A 489 -55.23 -37.88 -35.07
N ASN A 490 -55.39 -37.92 -33.75
CA ASN A 490 -56.70 -37.71 -33.12
C ASN A 490 -56.90 -36.21 -32.89
N VAL A 491 -57.86 -35.59 -33.59
CA VAL A 491 -58.29 -34.23 -33.27
C VAL A 491 -59.37 -34.35 -32.21
N SER A 492 -58.98 -34.38 -30.92
CA SER A 492 -59.91 -34.83 -29.88
C SER A 492 -60.70 -33.75 -29.15
N SER A 493 -60.32 -32.47 -29.13
CA SER A 493 -61.11 -31.38 -28.52
C SER A 493 -60.34 -30.07 -28.44
N ILE A 494 -61.03 -28.93 -28.59
CA ILE A 494 -60.60 -27.66 -27.97
C ILE A 494 -60.83 -27.82 -26.45
N LEU A 495 -59.84 -27.47 -25.62
CA LEU A 495 -60.04 -27.37 -24.17
C LEU A 495 -61.12 -26.32 -23.88
N ASN A 496 -62.32 -26.76 -23.52
CA ASN A 496 -63.27 -25.94 -22.78
C ASN A 496 -62.74 -25.85 -21.35
N ASP A 497 -62.37 -24.66 -20.88
CA ASP A 497 -62.51 -24.38 -19.45
C ASP A 497 -64.01 -24.09 -19.23
N ASP A 498 -64.72 -25.05 -18.64
CA ASP A 498 -66.17 -25.00 -18.36
C ASP A 498 -66.60 -23.85 -17.42
N SER A 499 -65.71 -22.91 -17.11
CA SER A 499 -66.00 -21.74 -16.27
C SER A 499 -66.34 -20.46 -17.04
N ASN A 500 -66.29 -20.42 -18.39
CA ASN A 500 -66.68 -19.23 -19.17
C ASN A 500 -67.18 -19.54 -20.60
N PRO A 501 -68.48 -19.38 -20.93
CA PRO A 501 -69.04 -19.78 -22.23
C PRO A 501 -68.84 -18.76 -23.37
N SER A 502 -67.98 -17.75 -23.18
CA SER A 502 -67.63 -16.76 -24.20
C SER A 502 -66.32 -17.14 -24.90
N PHE A 503 -66.41 -17.54 -26.17
CA PHE A 503 -65.32 -17.99 -27.06
C PHE A 503 -64.28 -16.92 -27.42
N PHE A 504 -64.12 -15.89 -26.58
CA PHE A 504 -63.46 -14.66 -26.95
C PHE A 504 -62.74 -14.05 -25.75
N TYR A 505 -61.43 -14.28 -25.68
CA TYR A 505 -60.54 -13.56 -24.78
C TYR A 505 -60.23 -12.17 -25.37
N ASN A 506 -60.44 -11.12 -24.60
CA ASN A 506 -59.93 -9.79 -24.93
C ASN A 506 -58.59 -9.59 -24.20
N GLY A 507 -57.47 -9.83 -24.88
CA GLY A 507 -56.13 -9.74 -24.29
C GLY A 507 -55.00 -10.25 -25.18
N ALA A 508 -53.75 -10.06 -24.73
CA ALA A 508 -52.54 -10.54 -25.41
C ALA A 508 -52.50 -12.08 -25.50
N CYS A 509 -51.95 -12.60 -26.59
CA CYS A 509 -51.90 -14.04 -26.87
C CYS A 509 -51.21 -14.82 -25.73
N PRO A 510 -51.74 -15.98 -25.32
CA PRO A 510 -51.00 -16.88 -24.48
C PRO A 510 -49.92 -17.51 -25.36
N ASN A 511 -48.66 -17.10 -25.14
CA ASN A 511 -47.43 -17.83 -25.50
C ASN A 511 -46.72 -17.44 -26.82
N SER A 512 -46.72 -16.18 -27.27
CA SER A 512 -45.79 -15.74 -28.34
C SER A 512 -44.97 -14.50 -27.96
N ASN A 513 -43.67 -14.55 -28.25
CA ASN A 513 -42.74 -13.42 -28.09
C ASN A 513 -42.63 -12.58 -29.37
N ASP A 514 -43.71 -12.43 -30.15
CA ASP A 514 -43.68 -11.77 -31.47
C ASP A 514 -44.55 -10.49 -31.52
N GLU A 515 -43.99 -9.41 -32.08
CA GLU A 515 -44.59 -8.05 -32.18
C GLU A 515 -45.76 -7.98 -33.18
N SER A 516 -45.99 -9.02 -33.98
CA SER A 516 -47.08 -9.07 -34.98
C SER A 516 -48.49 -9.23 -34.38
N CYS A 517 -48.59 -9.51 -33.07
CA CYS A 517 -49.85 -9.75 -32.34
C CYS A 517 -50.37 -8.53 -31.53
N LEU A 518 -49.88 -7.31 -31.77
CA LEU A 518 -50.12 -6.15 -30.89
C LEU A 518 -51.44 -5.38 -31.06
N ASN A 519 -52.45 -5.89 -31.79
CA ASN A 519 -53.73 -5.19 -31.90
C ASN A 519 -54.91 -6.06 -31.49
N SER A 520 -55.66 -5.59 -30.48
CA SER A 520 -56.87 -6.17 -29.90
C SER A 520 -57.79 -6.83 -30.93
N GLY A 521 -58.23 -8.04 -30.58
CA GLY A 521 -59.07 -8.90 -31.42
C GLY A 521 -59.44 -10.20 -30.71
N TYR A 522 -60.42 -10.88 -31.28
CA TYR A 522 -61.12 -12.05 -30.76
C TYR A 522 -60.65 -13.34 -31.45
N TRP A 523 -60.16 -14.36 -30.72
CA TRP A 523 -59.46 -15.56 -31.24
C TRP A 523 -60.04 -16.92 -30.77
N ALA A 524 -59.80 -18.00 -31.53
CA ALA A 524 -60.10 -19.40 -31.18
C ALA A 524 -58.93 -20.33 -31.57
N GLN A 525 -58.72 -21.43 -30.82
CA GLN A 525 -57.56 -22.34 -30.92
C GLN A 525 -57.96 -23.77 -31.30
N VAL A 526 -57.21 -24.44 -32.19
CA VAL A 526 -57.30 -25.90 -32.42
C VAL A 526 -56.05 -26.58 -31.85
N VAL A 527 -56.23 -27.68 -31.09
CA VAL A 527 -55.14 -28.43 -30.44
C VAL A 527 -55.07 -29.86 -31.01
N CYS A 528 -53.92 -30.30 -31.52
CA CYS A 528 -53.67 -31.73 -31.82
C CYS A 528 -53.33 -32.45 -30.50
N ASN A 529 -54.08 -33.49 -30.12
CA ASN A 529 -53.76 -34.30 -28.93
C ASN A 529 -53.55 -35.77 -29.32
N ASN A 530 -52.54 -36.42 -28.73
CA ASN A 530 -52.22 -37.85 -28.92
C ASN A 530 -52.00 -38.28 -30.38
N VAL A 531 -50.79 -38.05 -30.91
CA VAL A 531 -50.29 -38.75 -32.10
C VAL A 531 -49.72 -40.09 -31.64
N GLY A 532 -50.46 -41.19 -31.85
CA GLY A 532 -49.99 -42.54 -31.56
C GLY A 532 -49.46 -43.23 -32.83
N GLU A 533 -48.33 -43.94 -32.72
CA GLU A 533 -47.78 -44.76 -33.81
C GLU A 533 -48.71 -45.95 -34.14
N TYR A 534 -49.05 -46.12 -35.41
CA TYR A 534 -49.64 -47.35 -35.94
C TYR A 534 -48.88 -47.75 -37.21
N ASN A 535 -48.53 -49.03 -37.34
CA ASN A 535 -47.68 -49.58 -38.42
C ASN A 535 -48.47 -50.18 -39.60
N ASN A 536 -49.44 -49.47 -40.18
CA ASN A 536 -50.12 -49.96 -41.39
C ASN A 536 -50.37 -48.84 -42.41
N VAL A 537 -49.71 -48.95 -43.56
CA VAL A 537 -49.97 -48.16 -44.77
C VAL A 537 -51.13 -48.83 -45.52
N GLY A 538 -52.29 -48.18 -45.64
CA GLY A 538 -53.35 -48.70 -46.50
C GLY A 538 -54.79 -48.24 -46.27
N ASP A 539 -55.12 -47.52 -45.20
CA ASP A 539 -56.52 -47.10 -44.99
C ASP A 539 -56.91 -45.83 -45.78
N PRO A 540 -58.15 -45.73 -46.28
CA PRO A 540 -58.67 -44.53 -46.93
C PRO A 540 -58.69 -43.33 -45.96
N PRO A 541 -58.70 -42.08 -46.45
CA PRO A 541 -58.73 -40.89 -45.60
C PRO A 541 -59.95 -40.94 -44.67
N ASN A 542 -59.73 -41.11 -43.37
CA ASN A 542 -60.78 -40.93 -42.37
C ASN A 542 -61.10 -39.44 -42.32
N PHE A 543 -62.29 -39.08 -42.78
CA PHE A 543 -62.82 -37.72 -42.66
C PHE A 543 -63.49 -37.58 -41.30
N ALA A 544 -63.03 -36.61 -40.51
CA ALA A 544 -63.74 -36.19 -39.29
C ALA A 544 -64.52 -34.91 -39.59
N GLU A 545 -65.84 -34.98 -39.45
CA GLU A 545 -66.72 -33.81 -39.47
C GLU A 545 -66.85 -33.25 -38.07
N HIS A 546 -66.54 -31.97 -37.88
CA HIS A 546 -66.82 -31.27 -36.64
C HIS A 546 -67.63 -30.01 -36.92
N THR A 547 -68.72 -29.84 -36.16
CA THR A 547 -69.58 -28.66 -36.20
C THR A 547 -69.26 -27.76 -35.03
N TYR A 548 -69.00 -26.49 -35.31
CA TYR A 548 -68.64 -25.46 -34.34
C TYR A 548 -69.67 -24.35 -34.37
N THR A 549 -70.06 -23.79 -33.22
CA THR A 549 -70.97 -22.64 -33.17
C THR A 549 -70.21 -21.40 -32.68
N LEU A 550 -70.05 -20.43 -33.57
CA LEU A 550 -69.44 -19.12 -33.32
C LEU A 550 -70.54 -18.12 -32.98
N THR A 551 -70.49 -17.43 -31.84
CA THR A 551 -71.46 -16.37 -31.53
C THR A 551 -70.81 -15.00 -31.70
N ALA A 552 -71.41 -14.11 -32.49
CA ALA A 552 -70.91 -12.76 -32.68
C ALA A 552 -70.88 -12.01 -31.33
N PRO A 553 -69.78 -11.32 -30.98
CA PRO A 553 -69.67 -10.63 -29.70
C PRO A 553 -70.67 -9.47 -29.57
N ASP A 554 -71.19 -9.26 -28.36
CA ASP A 554 -72.09 -8.15 -28.02
C ASP A 554 -71.31 -6.86 -27.74
N ASP A 555 -70.69 -6.28 -28.77
CA ASP A 555 -70.03 -4.98 -28.67
C ASP A 555 -70.89 -3.89 -29.30
N ALA A 556 -71.10 -2.78 -28.58
CA ALA A 556 -72.02 -1.68 -28.91
C ALA A 556 -71.63 -0.83 -30.15
N GLY A 557 -70.71 -1.31 -31.01
CA GLY A 557 -70.32 -0.69 -32.27
C GLY A 557 -71.00 -1.37 -33.46
N GLY A 558 -72.21 -0.93 -33.80
CA GLY A 558 -73.05 -1.56 -34.83
C GLY A 558 -72.43 -1.58 -36.24
N GLY A 559 -72.05 -2.79 -36.68
CA GLY A 559 -71.70 -3.13 -38.07
C GLY A 559 -71.65 -4.66 -38.26
N PRO A 560 -71.83 -5.20 -39.47
CA PRO A 560 -71.79 -6.63 -39.71
C PRO A 560 -70.38 -7.22 -39.52
N TYR A 561 -70.26 -8.32 -38.79
CA TYR A 561 -68.99 -9.05 -38.61
C TYR A 561 -68.70 -9.91 -39.82
N THR A 562 -67.46 -9.87 -40.32
CA THR A 562 -66.99 -10.73 -41.42
C THR A 562 -66.21 -11.93 -40.89
N ILE A 563 -66.64 -13.14 -41.23
CA ILE A 563 -65.88 -14.38 -40.98
C ILE A 563 -65.25 -14.86 -42.29
N ARG A 564 -63.92 -15.08 -42.30
CA ARG A 564 -63.17 -15.72 -43.39
C ARG A 564 -62.50 -17.00 -42.90
N ILE A 565 -62.64 -18.09 -43.66
CA ILE A 565 -62.01 -19.38 -43.38
C ILE A 565 -61.08 -19.70 -44.56
N ASN A 566 -59.77 -19.63 -44.33
CA ASN A 566 -58.79 -19.95 -45.37
C ASN A 566 -58.55 -21.47 -45.44
N SER A 567 -58.40 -22.00 -46.65
CA SER A 567 -57.88 -23.35 -46.88
C SER A 567 -56.35 -23.34 -46.83
N GLY A 568 -55.73 -24.29 -46.11
CA GLY A 568 -54.28 -24.43 -46.00
C GLY A 568 -53.83 -25.87 -45.73
N GLU A 569 -52.53 -26.13 -45.88
CA GLU A 569 -51.85 -27.34 -45.37
C GLU A 569 -51.23 -27.01 -44.01
N PHE A 570 -51.36 -27.91 -43.03
CA PHE A 570 -50.88 -27.67 -41.66
C PHE A 570 -49.96 -28.78 -41.16
N TYR A 571 -49.14 -28.43 -40.18
CA TYR A 571 -48.14 -29.29 -39.56
C TYR A 571 -48.52 -29.57 -38.09
N CYS A 572 -48.67 -30.83 -37.70
CA CYS A 572 -48.63 -31.22 -36.27
C CYS A 572 -47.25 -31.86 -36.03
N SER A 573 -46.45 -31.35 -35.10
CA SER A 573 -45.27 -32.07 -34.58
C SER A 573 -45.69 -32.97 -33.42
N SER A 574 -45.18 -34.21 -33.41
CA SER A 574 -45.31 -35.08 -32.25
C SER A 574 -44.31 -34.64 -31.17
N GLY A 575 -44.77 -33.78 -30.26
CA GLY A 575 -44.10 -33.44 -29.01
C GLY A 575 -45.18 -33.07 -27.99
N THR A 576 -44.96 -33.33 -26.71
CA THR A 576 -45.94 -33.12 -25.62
C THR A 576 -46.28 -31.64 -25.32
N GLY A 577 -46.27 -30.77 -26.32
CA GLY A 577 -46.67 -29.37 -26.25
C GLY A 577 -47.55 -29.02 -27.44
N ALA A 578 -48.73 -28.48 -27.15
CA ALA A 578 -49.70 -28.05 -28.15
C ALA A 578 -49.05 -27.17 -29.24
N THR A 579 -49.05 -27.63 -30.49
CA THR A 579 -48.71 -26.80 -31.64
C THR A 579 -49.91 -25.90 -31.96
N VAL A 580 -49.71 -24.59 -32.02
CA VAL A 580 -50.77 -23.60 -32.33
C VAL A 580 -51.00 -23.59 -33.83
N ILE A 581 -52.24 -23.83 -34.28
CA ILE A 581 -52.51 -24.12 -35.70
C ILE A 581 -53.24 -23.00 -36.46
N ASP A 582 -53.90 -22.04 -35.81
CA ASP A 582 -54.17 -20.68 -36.37
C ASP A 582 -54.98 -19.80 -35.39
N LEU A 583 -54.97 -18.48 -35.64
CA LEU A 583 -55.72 -17.43 -34.92
C LEU A 583 -56.81 -16.83 -35.82
N PHE A 584 -58.08 -16.82 -35.38
CA PHE A 584 -59.13 -16.00 -36.00
C PHE A 584 -59.07 -14.57 -35.45
N LYS A 585 -59.39 -13.56 -36.26
CA LYS A 585 -59.63 -12.19 -35.78
C LYS A 585 -60.90 -11.62 -36.41
N ALA A 586 -61.88 -11.27 -35.59
CA ALA A 586 -63.03 -10.48 -35.99
C ALA A 586 -62.75 -8.98 -35.77
N ASN A 587 -62.91 -8.14 -36.79
CA ASN A 587 -62.87 -6.68 -36.64
C ASN A 587 -63.98 -6.02 -37.51
N PRO A 588 -64.75 -5.06 -36.98
CA PRO A 588 -65.83 -4.39 -37.72
C PRO A 588 -65.42 -3.48 -38.90
N THR A 589 -64.14 -3.15 -39.15
CA THR A 589 -63.82 -2.07 -40.13
C THR A 589 -62.64 -2.26 -41.09
N SER A 590 -61.95 -3.40 -41.18
CA SER A 590 -60.95 -3.61 -42.26
C SER A 590 -60.61 -5.08 -42.48
N GLY A 591 -60.60 -5.51 -43.75
CA GLY A 591 -60.23 -6.87 -44.15
C GLY A 591 -58.80 -7.26 -43.74
N ILE A 592 -58.59 -8.53 -43.42
CA ILE A 592 -57.35 -9.08 -42.86
C ILE A 592 -56.54 -9.85 -43.92
N VAL A 593 -55.21 -9.70 -43.83
CA VAL A 593 -54.17 -10.54 -44.44
C VAL A 593 -53.64 -11.50 -43.37
N VAL A 594 -53.47 -12.78 -43.69
CA VAL A 594 -52.87 -13.80 -42.80
C VAL A 594 -51.35 -13.78 -42.90
N GLY A 595 -50.65 -13.88 -41.76
CA GLY A 595 -49.22 -14.17 -41.67
C GLY A 595 -49.00 -15.57 -41.10
N TYR A 596 -48.08 -16.33 -41.70
CA TYR A 596 -47.70 -17.67 -41.24
C TYR A 596 -46.80 -17.58 -40.00
N VAL A 597 -47.10 -18.35 -38.96
CA VAL A 597 -46.24 -18.47 -37.77
C VAL A 597 -45.33 -19.70 -37.93
N TYR A 598 -44.04 -19.47 -38.15
CA TYR A 598 -43.00 -20.49 -37.93
C TYR A 598 -42.58 -20.43 -36.47
N THR A 599 -42.71 -21.53 -35.73
CA THR A 599 -42.01 -21.73 -34.46
C THR A 599 -41.03 -22.88 -34.63
N GLU A 600 -39.78 -22.55 -34.91
CA GLU A 600 -38.66 -23.49 -34.72
C GLU A 600 -38.28 -23.44 -33.25
N ASN A 601 -38.42 -24.56 -32.55
CA ASN A 601 -37.78 -24.82 -31.26
C ASN A 601 -36.64 -25.81 -31.47
#